data_AF-A0A940ETH1-F1
#
_entry.id   AF-A0A940ETH1-F1
#
_cell.length_a   1.000
_cell.length_b   1.000
_cell.length_c   1.000
_cell.angle_alpha   90.00
_cell.angle_beta   90.00
_cell.angle_gamma   90.00
#
_symmetry.space_group_name_H-M   'P 1'
#
loop_
_entity.id
_entity.type
_entity.pdbx_description
1 polymer ?
#
loop_
_entity_poly.entity_id
_entity_poly.type
_entity_poly.pdbx_seq_one_letter_code
_entity_poly.pdbx_strand_id
1 'polypeptide(L)'
;ARGSSAATRPADESPPSAATAPAPPPPAERRSAPRAGPAARVAALDPRAGCQTLNFVFAARCEASNCDKPQYARHPRCDLVRQQRQRDELHRNPTLAF
;
A
#
# COMPACT_ATOMS: atom_id res chain seq x y z
N ALA A 1 30.45 -22.05 19.25
CA ALA A 1 30.99 -23.21 18.51
C ALA A 1 30.79 -22.97 17.01
N ARG A 2 31.87 -23.01 16.22
CA ARG A 2 31.84 -23.05 14.75
C ARG A 2 31.69 -24.51 14.32
N GLY A 3 30.86 -24.80 13.33
CA GLY A 3 30.77 -26.11 12.68
C GLY A 3 30.64 -25.93 11.18
N SER A 4 31.72 -26.27 10.47
CA SER A 4 31.88 -26.23 9.02
C SER A 4 31.63 -27.60 8.39
N SER A 5 31.10 -27.58 7.15
CA SER A 5 31.31 -28.54 6.04
C SER A 5 30.91 -30.02 6.26
N ALA A 6 30.57 -30.85 5.27
CA ALA A 6 30.93 -30.90 3.85
C ALA A 6 29.90 -31.75 3.06
N ALA A 7 29.94 -31.57 1.74
CA ALA A 7 29.19 -32.29 0.73
C ALA A 7 29.54 -33.80 0.64
N THR A 8 28.61 -34.61 0.13
CA THR A 8 28.86 -35.77 -0.77
C THR A 8 27.54 -36.20 -1.42
N ARG A 9 27.49 -36.24 -2.77
CA ARG A 9 26.44 -36.94 -3.57
C ARG A 9 26.89 -38.39 -3.79
N PRO A 10 25.95 -39.31 -4.03
CA PRO A 10 26.13 -40.23 -5.16
C PRO A 10 24.96 -40.15 -6.15
N ALA A 11 25.29 -40.54 -7.38
CA ALA A 11 24.47 -40.49 -8.57
C ALA A 11 23.60 -41.75 -8.75
N ASP A 12 22.65 -41.59 -9.66
CA ASP A 12 22.09 -42.59 -10.57
C ASP A 12 21.17 -43.69 -10.02
N GLU A 13 19.87 -43.51 -10.27
CA GLU A 13 18.95 -44.61 -10.56
C GLU A 13 17.79 -44.01 -11.39
N SER A 14 17.80 -44.20 -12.71
CA SER A 14 16.59 -44.09 -13.55
C SER A 14 15.97 -45.48 -13.66
N PRO A 15 14.65 -45.65 -13.46
CA PRO A 15 13.77 -45.86 -14.62
C PRO A 15 12.31 -45.39 -14.37
N PRO A 16 11.33 -45.71 -15.23
CA PRO A 16 11.24 -45.44 -16.65
C PRO A 16 10.09 -44.46 -16.96
N SER A 17 10.12 -43.98 -18.21
CA SER A 17 9.11 -43.16 -18.88
C SER A 17 7.68 -43.68 -18.68
N ALA A 18 6.83 -42.85 -18.06
CA ALA A 18 5.39 -42.92 -18.20
C ALA A 18 4.95 -41.77 -19.11
N ALA A 19 4.62 -42.12 -20.36
CA ALA A 19 3.98 -41.23 -21.32
C ALA A 19 2.70 -40.66 -20.69
N THR A 20 2.77 -39.39 -20.30
CA THR A 20 1.60 -38.63 -19.84
C THR A 20 1.08 -37.85 -21.03
N ALA A 21 -0.16 -38.16 -21.42
CA ALA A 21 -0.92 -37.46 -22.46
C ALA A 21 -0.89 -35.94 -22.24
N PRO A 22 -0.91 -35.11 -23.29
CA PRO A 22 -0.94 -33.66 -23.13
C PRO A 22 -2.22 -33.26 -22.38
N ALA A 23 -2.04 -32.66 -21.20
CA ALA A 23 -3.11 -32.04 -20.44
C ALA A 23 -3.75 -30.92 -21.27
N PRO A 24 -5.07 -30.71 -21.17
CA PRO A 24 -5.74 -29.60 -21.84
C PRO A 24 -5.15 -28.26 -21.36
N PRO A 25 -5.09 -27.23 -22.23
CA PRO A 25 -4.58 -25.92 -21.83
C PRO A 25 -5.41 -25.39 -20.65
N PRO A 26 -4.78 -24.75 -19.64
CA PRO A 26 -5.52 -24.13 -18.56
C PRO A 26 -6.47 -23.07 -19.13
N PRO A 27 -7.68 -22.90 -18.56
CA PRO A 27 -8.56 -21.81 -18.94
C PRO A 27 -7.79 -20.50 -18.78
N ALA A 28 -7.80 -19.69 -19.83
CA ALA A 28 -7.15 -18.38 -19.82
C ALA A 28 -7.73 -17.58 -18.65
N GLU A 29 -6.93 -17.44 -17.60
CA GLU A 29 -7.20 -16.56 -16.48
C GLU A 29 -7.44 -15.17 -17.08
N ARG A 30 -8.70 -14.73 -17.10
CA ARG A 30 -9.03 -13.36 -17.49
C ARG A 30 -8.39 -12.48 -16.44
N ARG A 31 -7.17 -12.03 -16.75
CA ARG A 31 -6.45 -11.02 -16.00
C ARG A 31 -7.36 -9.80 -15.97
N SER A 32 -8.11 -9.68 -14.89
CA SER A 32 -8.96 -8.53 -14.65
C SER A 32 -7.99 -7.37 -14.48
N ALA A 33 -7.79 -6.61 -15.56
CA ALA A 33 -7.05 -5.38 -15.50
C ALA A 33 -7.69 -4.54 -14.39
N PRO A 34 -6.92 -4.02 -13.41
CA PRO A 34 -7.49 -3.08 -12.46
C PRO A 34 -8.03 -1.92 -13.30
N ARG A 35 -9.34 -1.74 -13.27
CA ARG A 35 -10.02 -0.64 -13.93
C ARG A 35 -9.42 0.63 -13.33
N ALA A 36 -8.51 1.27 -14.06
CA ALA A 36 -7.98 2.58 -13.74
C ALA A 36 -9.16 3.56 -13.81
N GLY A 37 -9.88 3.66 -12.69
CA GLY A 37 -10.83 4.74 -12.46
C GLY A 37 -10.08 6.08 -12.55
N PRO A 38 -10.79 7.19 -12.81
CA PRO A 38 -10.17 8.45 -13.18
C PRO A 38 -9.38 9.06 -12.01
N ALA A 39 -8.12 8.64 -11.85
CA ALA A 39 -7.15 9.24 -10.95
C ALA A 39 -6.90 10.73 -11.29
N ALA A 40 -7.17 11.12 -12.53
CA ALA A 40 -6.97 12.47 -13.04
C ALA A 40 -7.83 13.55 -12.37
N ARG A 41 -9.03 13.22 -11.84
CA ARG A 41 -9.87 14.23 -11.16
C ARG A 41 -9.47 14.45 -9.71
N VAL A 42 -8.87 13.46 -9.07
CA VAL A 42 -8.41 13.54 -7.67
C VAL A 42 -7.17 14.45 -7.58
N ALA A 43 -6.29 14.39 -8.58
CA ALA A 43 -5.07 15.21 -8.61
C ALA A 43 -5.31 16.73 -8.76
N ALA A 44 -6.47 17.17 -9.27
CA ALA A 44 -6.72 18.57 -9.56
C ALA A 44 -6.81 19.46 -8.31
N LEU A 45 -7.11 18.88 -7.13
CA LEU A 45 -7.19 19.57 -5.85
C LEU A 45 -6.47 18.76 -4.76
N ASP A 46 -5.17 18.51 -4.94
CA ASP A 46 -4.40 17.84 -3.90
C ASP A 46 -4.13 18.82 -2.72
N PRO A 47 -4.63 18.56 -1.50
CA PRO A 47 -4.40 19.43 -0.33
C PRO A 47 -2.93 19.51 0.08
N ARG A 48 -2.07 18.63 -0.45
CA ARG A 48 -0.64 18.55 -0.17
C ARG A 48 0.21 19.45 -1.07
N ALA A 49 -0.29 19.86 -2.23
CA ALA A 49 0.49 20.55 -3.25
C ALA A 49 1.21 21.83 -2.73
N GLY A 50 0.56 22.57 -1.83
CA GLY A 50 1.13 23.78 -1.21
C GLY A 50 1.92 23.56 0.08
N CYS A 51 1.98 22.34 0.59
CA CYS A 51 2.54 22.04 1.92
C CYS A 51 3.89 21.30 1.86
N GLN A 52 4.35 20.90 0.66
CA GLN A 52 5.55 20.06 0.49
C GLN A 52 6.86 20.77 0.83
N THR A 53 6.86 22.11 0.80
CA THR A 53 8.02 22.95 1.17
C THR A 53 8.19 23.11 2.67
N LEU A 54 7.23 22.62 3.47
CA LEU A 54 7.25 22.71 4.92
C LEU A 54 7.82 21.43 5.55
N ASN A 55 8.42 21.54 6.73
CA ASN A 55 8.81 20.37 7.51
C ASN A 55 7.60 19.50 7.85
N PHE A 56 7.79 18.19 8.02
CA PHE A 56 6.71 17.20 8.16
C PHE A 56 5.60 17.58 9.16
N VAL A 57 5.95 18.16 10.33
CA VAL A 57 4.96 18.62 11.32
C VAL A 57 4.11 19.79 10.79
N PHE A 58 4.75 20.76 10.15
CA PHE A 58 4.06 21.91 9.56
C PHE A 58 3.31 21.53 8.29
N ALA A 59 3.83 20.59 7.50
CA ALA A 59 3.16 20.03 6.34
C ALA A 59 1.85 19.35 6.76
N ALA A 60 1.85 18.57 7.84
CA ALA A 60 0.64 17.94 8.37
C ALA A 60 -0.41 18.98 8.83
N ARG A 61 0.00 20.07 9.52
CA ARG A 61 -0.92 21.17 9.89
C ARG A 61 -1.42 21.95 8.68
N CYS A 62 -0.57 22.16 7.68
CA CYS A 62 -0.93 22.82 6.43
C CYS A 62 -1.96 21.98 5.64
N GLU A 63 -1.74 20.67 5.51
CA GLU A 63 -2.68 19.74 4.89
C GLU A 63 -4.04 19.77 5.63
N ALA A 64 -4.03 19.74 6.97
CA ALA A 64 -5.25 19.84 7.77
C ALA A 64 -6.01 21.16 7.51
N SER A 65 -5.30 22.29 7.47
CA SER A 65 -5.90 23.59 7.18
C SER A 65 -6.49 23.68 5.78
N ASN A 66 -5.90 22.98 4.80
CA ASN A 66 -6.48 22.87 3.45
C ASN A 66 -7.73 21.99 3.46
N CYS A 67 -7.76 20.93 4.26
CA CYS A 67 -8.90 20.04 4.41
C CYS A 67 -10.12 20.64 5.12
N ASP A 68 -9.94 21.76 5.83
CA ASP A 68 -11.03 22.57 6.39
C ASP A 68 -11.70 23.46 5.33
N LYS A 69 -11.02 23.74 4.20
CA LYS A 69 -11.61 24.51 3.12
C LYS A 69 -12.62 23.65 2.34
N PRO A 70 -13.78 24.21 1.97
CA PRO A 70 -14.86 23.45 1.32
C PRO A 70 -14.43 22.84 -0.03
N GLN A 71 -13.44 23.44 -0.67
CA GLN A 71 -12.84 23.00 -1.93
C GLN A 71 -12.17 21.62 -1.81
N TYR A 72 -11.47 21.36 -0.71
CA TYR A 72 -10.74 20.11 -0.48
C TYR A 72 -11.48 19.15 0.47
N ALA A 73 -12.57 19.61 1.11
CA ALA A 73 -13.30 18.85 2.13
C ALA A 73 -13.84 17.49 1.67
N ARG A 74 -14.02 17.29 0.35
CA ARG A 74 -14.47 16.03 -0.27
C ARG A 74 -13.32 15.17 -0.83
N HIS A 75 -12.08 15.60 -0.65
CA HIS A 75 -10.92 14.88 -1.14
C HIS A 75 -10.64 13.67 -0.23
N PRO A 76 -10.38 12.46 -0.78
CA PRO A 76 -10.18 11.25 0.04
C PRO A 76 -8.98 11.36 0.99
N ARG A 77 -7.98 12.16 0.63
CA ARG A 77 -6.84 12.45 1.52
C ARG A 77 -7.25 13.20 2.78
N CYS A 78 -8.28 14.02 2.72
CA CYS A 78 -8.73 14.79 3.88
C CYS A 78 -9.41 13.92 4.94
N ASP A 79 -10.03 12.80 4.56
CA ASP A 79 -10.56 11.84 5.53
C ASP A 79 -9.42 11.22 6.35
N LEU A 80 -8.30 10.88 5.71
CA LEU A 80 -7.10 10.37 6.39
C LEU A 80 -6.47 11.41 7.31
N VAL A 81 -6.37 12.67 6.87
CA VAL A 81 -5.82 13.77 7.68
C VAL A 81 -6.68 14.04 8.92
N ARG A 82 -8.01 13.99 8.79
CA ARG A 82 -8.94 14.14 9.92
C ARG A 82 -8.81 13.00 10.93
N GLN A 83 -8.76 11.75 10.46
CA GLN A 83 -8.55 10.60 11.33
C GLN A 83 -7.21 10.67 12.05
N GLN A 84 -6.13 11.04 11.34
CA GLN A 84 -4.82 11.21 11.96
C GLN A 84 -4.85 12.30 13.03
N ARG A 85 -5.48 13.45 12.75
CA ARG A 85 -5.64 14.54 13.72
C ARG A 85 -6.41 14.08 14.96
N GLN A 86 -7.51 13.36 14.77
CA GLN A 86 -8.29 12.82 15.88
C GLN A 86 -7.47 11.87 16.75
N ARG A 87 -6.66 10.99 16.13
CA ARG A 87 -5.72 10.13 16.86
C ARG A 87 -4.70 10.95 17.63
N ASP A 88 -4.11 11.96 17.00
CA ASP A 88 -3.11 12.81 17.65
C ASP A 88 -3.72 13.60 18.83
N GLU A 89 -4.97 14.04 18.71
CA GLU A 89 -5.73 14.71 19.78
C GLU A 89 -6.02 13.75 20.94
N LEU A 90 -6.41 12.51 20.66
CA LEU A 90 -6.57 11.44 21.65
C LEU A 90 -5.24 11.08 22.34
N HIS A 91 -4.14 11.04 21.57
CA HIS A 91 -2.81 10.78 22.12
C HIS A 91 -2.30 11.92 23.00
N ARG A 92 -2.63 13.18 22.65
CA ARG A 92 -2.26 14.35 23.45
C ARG A 92 -3.13 14.50 24.70
N ASN A 93 -4.39 14.11 24.61
CA ASN A 93 -5.35 14.21 25.71
C ASN A 93 -5.91 12.82 26.01
N PRO A 94 -5.18 11.99 26.77
CA PRO A 94 -5.63 10.65 27.12
C PRO A 94 -6.93 10.67 27.94
N THR A 95 -7.30 11.81 28.52
CA THR A 95 -8.56 12.04 29.24
C THR A 95 -9.79 12.15 28.33
N LEU A 96 -9.63 12.33 27.01
CA LEU A 96 -10.75 12.35 26.06
C LEU A 96 -11.22 10.95 25.64
N ALA A 97 -10.51 9.90 26.08
CA ALA A 97 -10.82 8.51 25.78
C ALA A 97 -11.61 7.79 26.90
N PHE A 98 -11.95 8.51 27.98
CA PHE A 98 -12.72 8.02 29.13
C PHE A 98 -14.02 8.82 29.26
#